data_AF-A0A929JUM3-F1
#
_entry.id   AF-A0A929JUM3-F1
#
_cell.length_a   1.000
_cell.length_b   1.000
_cell.length_c   1.000
_cell.angle_alpha   90.00
_cell.angle_beta   90.00
_cell.angle_gamma   90.00
#
_symmetry.space_group_name_H-M   'P 1'
#
loop_
_entity.id
_entity.type
_entity.pdbx_description
1 polymer ?
#
loop_
_entity_poly.entity_id
_entity_poly.type
_entity_poly.pdbx_seq_one_letter_code
_entity_poly.pdbx_strand_id
1 'polypeptide(L)'
;MSLKEIQVRPVASFEETRYRELMQSYHYLGDLPKISETLWYIATLNDEWVALLTFSAAALKCAARDQWIGWSYRHQYDRLKLVANNSRFLILPQWHLPNLGSRTLSLCEKRIQNDWLGRFGHPLLLMETFVDPQRYHGTVYKAANWQCLGRTKGFRRTRQGYSPVAQSPKMVFVRPLHPDAQSLLSRPFLDPLYCNGVPKMMLTADQMRSLPDFFTDIPDPRTTQGRRHRLATVLAIAAGATLCGMRGYKAISDWAKNLGPKARERFRCRYEKGVFIVPSESSIRNVLIRVDPGHLDRVLQRWNDLYADIDESLAIDGKTMCNAIDKHGRQTHIMSVIGHQSKICHTQKKSAHCR
;
A
#
# COMPACT_ATOMS: atom_id res chain seq x y z
N MET A 1 11.19 -36.47 22.09
CA MET A 1 10.40 -35.86 21.00
C MET A 1 11.35 -35.18 20.02
N SER A 2 11.21 -35.44 18.72
CA SER A 2 12.13 -34.92 17.71
C SER A 2 11.61 -33.63 17.09
N LEU A 3 12.42 -32.55 17.08
CA LEU A 3 12.06 -31.29 16.41
C LEU A 3 11.85 -31.45 14.89
N LYS A 4 12.27 -32.59 14.31
CA LYS A 4 12.08 -32.89 12.88
C LYS A 4 10.60 -33.14 12.54
N GLU A 5 9.81 -33.56 13.52
CA GLU A 5 8.38 -33.88 13.37
C GLU A 5 7.49 -32.63 13.41
N ILE A 6 8.04 -31.47 13.79
CA ILE A 6 7.26 -30.23 13.81
C ILE A 6 6.85 -29.87 12.38
N GLN A 7 5.56 -29.68 12.19
CA GLN A 7 4.97 -29.17 10.96
C GLN A 7 4.34 -27.80 11.22
N VAL A 8 4.27 -26.97 10.20
CA VAL A 8 3.55 -25.69 10.24
C VAL A 8 2.58 -25.67 9.09
N ARG A 9 1.32 -25.31 9.34
CA ARG A 9 0.29 -25.16 8.31
C ARG A 9 -0.68 -24.01 8.58
N PRO A 10 -1.34 -23.45 7.56
CA PRO A 10 -2.40 -22.49 7.74
C PRO A 10 -3.51 -23.07 8.62
N VAL A 11 -4.11 -22.19 9.42
CA VAL A 11 -5.32 -22.51 10.19
C VAL A 11 -6.49 -22.71 9.23
N ALA A 12 -7.19 -23.83 9.35
CA ALA A 12 -8.41 -24.09 8.59
C ALA A 12 -9.60 -23.28 9.15
N SER A 13 -10.62 -23.03 8.35
CA SER A 13 -11.79 -22.21 8.74
C SER A 13 -12.48 -22.71 10.02
N PHE A 14 -12.62 -24.03 10.18
CA PHE A 14 -13.22 -24.65 11.37
C PHE A 14 -12.34 -24.59 12.62
N GLU A 15 -11.05 -24.30 12.48
CA GLU A 15 -10.08 -24.18 13.57
C GLU A 15 -9.95 -22.75 14.10
N GLU A 16 -10.55 -21.77 13.41
CA GLU A 16 -10.38 -20.34 13.71
C GLU A 16 -10.86 -19.96 15.10
N THR A 17 -11.96 -20.54 15.57
CA THR A 17 -12.49 -20.28 16.92
C THR A 17 -11.49 -20.72 17.98
N ARG A 18 -11.01 -21.96 17.91
CA ARG A 18 -9.99 -22.50 18.83
C ARG A 18 -8.71 -21.68 18.79
N TYR A 19 -8.26 -21.27 17.60
CA TYR A 19 -7.08 -20.42 17.44
C TYR A 19 -7.23 -19.10 18.20
N ARG A 20 -8.38 -18.43 18.05
CA ARG A 20 -8.66 -17.15 18.72
C ARG A 20 -8.75 -17.32 20.23
N GLU A 21 -9.43 -18.34 20.71
CA GLU A 21 -9.55 -18.64 22.15
C GLU A 21 -8.17 -18.84 22.78
N LEU A 22 -7.32 -19.69 22.20
CA LEU A 22 -5.97 -19.94 22.70
C LEU A 22 -5.10 -18.67 22.64
N MET A 23 -5.19 -17.91 21.56
CA MET A 23 -4.45 -16.64 21.43
C MET A 23 -4.92 -15.61 22.47
N GLN A 24 -6.23 -15.53 22.71
CA GLN A 24 -6.81 -14.63 23.70
C GLN A 24 -6.39 -15.00 25.13
N SER A 25 -6.39 -16.29 25.45
CA SER A 25 -6.07 -16.77 26.79
C SER A 25 -4.59 -16.70 27.14
N TYR A 26 -3.69 -16.97 26.18
CA TYR A 26 -2.27 -17.18 26.49
C TYR A 26 -1.33 -16.12 25.91
N HIS A 27 -1.70 -15.39 24.86
CA HIS A 27 -0.83 -14.34 24.35
C HIS A 27 -1.03 -13.05 25.15
N TYR A 28 0.03 -12.41 25.63
CA TYR A 28 -0.02 -11.20 26.47
C TYR A 28 -0.67 -9.95 25.81
N LEU A 29 -0.98 -10.01 24.52
CA LEU A 29 -1.69 -8.97 23.76
C LEU A 29 -3.09 -9.44 23.28
N GLY A 30 -3.52 -10.62 23.70
CA GLY A 30 -4.75 -11.26 23.27
C GLY A 30 -4.80 -11.60 21.78
N ASP A 31 -6.01 -11.93 21.34
CA ASP A 31 -6.31 -12.20 19.94
C ASP A 31 -6.11 -10.95 19.06
N LEU A 32 -5.99 -11.19 17.75
CA LEU A 32 -5.94 -10.14 16.76
C LEU A 32 -6.87 -10.54 15.61
N PRO A 33 -7.92 -9.76 15.31
CA PRO A 33 -8.81 -10.07 14.20
C PRO A 33 -8.05 -10.02 12.86
N LYS A 34 -8.49 -10.84 11.89
CA LYS A 34 -8.01 -10.77 10.51
C LYS A 34 -8.46 -9.46 9.88
N ILE A 35 -7.58 -8.46 9.89
CA ILE A 35 -7.79 -7.17 9.22
C ILE A 35 -6.79 -7.07 8.07
N SER A 36 -7.28 -6.77 6.87
CA SER A 36 -6.46 -6.72 5.65
C SER A 36 -5.78 -8.09 5.38
N GLU A 37 -4.59 -8.09 4.78
CA GLU A 37 -3.81 -9.28 4.47
C GLU A 37 -3.29 -9.89 5.78
N THR A 38 -3.90 -10.98 6.20
CA THR A 38 -3.54 -11.71 7.42
C THR A 38 -3.58 -13.22 7.19
N LEU A 39 -2.50 -13.91 7.58
CA LEU A 39 -2.39 -15.36 7.66
C LEU A 39 -2.23 -15.80 9.11
N TRP A 40 -2.90 -16.89 9.46
CA TRP A 40 -2.69 -17.60 10.72
C TRP A 40 -2.08 -18.96 10.43
N TYR A 41 -1.05 -19.29 11.19
CA TYR A 41 -0.41 -20.60 11.18
C TYR A 41 -0.55 -21.26 12.54
N ILE A 42 -0.66 -22.58 12.50
CA ILE A 42 -0.42 -23.43 13.65
C ILE A 42 0.82 -24.28 13.38
N ALA A 43 1.63 -24.46 14.41
CA ALA A 43 2.66 -25.48 14.46
C ALA A 43 2.09 -26.69 15.20
N THR A 44 2.32 -27.88 14.66
CA THR A 44 1.89 -29.14 15.25
C THR A 44 3.08 -30.09 15.47
N LEU A 45 2.97 -30.92 16.50
CA LEU A 45 3.86 -32.05 16.78
C LEU A 45 2.98 -33.25 17.08
N ASN A 46 3.06 -34.31 16.27
CA ASN A 46 2.16 -35.48 16.36
C ASN A 46 0.68 -35.06 16.42
N ASP A 47 0.28 -34.16 15.50
CA ASP A 47 -1.06 -33.55 15.39
C ASP A 47 -1.53 -32.67 16.57
N GLU A 48 -0.76 -32.59 17.64
CA GLU A 48 -1.03 -31.66 18.73
C GLU A 48 -0.52 -30.26 18.43
N TRP A 49 -1.31 -29.24 18.76
CA TRP A 49 -0.92 -27.85 18.56
C TRP A 49 0.14 -27.48 19.59
N VAL A 50 1.26 -26.94 19.10
CA VAL A 50 2.40 -26.54 19.95
C VAL A 50 2.67 -25.03 19.92
N ALA A 51 2.37 -24.36 18.80
CA ALA A 51 2.51 -22.92 18.67
C ALA A 51 1.53 -22.32 17.65
N LEU A 52 1.22 -21.04 17.82
CA LEU A 52 0.31 -20.24 17.00
C LEU A 52 1.03 -18.98 16.50
N LEU A 53 0.88 -18.63 15.23
CA LEU A 53 1.50 -17.44 14.63
C LEU A 53 0.53 -16.66 13.77
N THR A 54 0.49 -15.35 13.97
CA THR A 54 -0.21 -14.41 13.10
C THR A 54 0.80 -13.61 12.30
N PHE A 55 0.68 -13.64 10.97
CA PHE A 55 1.33 -12.70 10.06
C PHE A 55 0.25 -11.76 9.50
N SER A 56 0.42 -10.47 9.69
CA SER A 56 -0.50 -9.43 9.20
C SER A 56 0.25 -8.40 8.35
N ALA A 57 -0.47 -7.46 7.74
CA ALA A 57 0.14 -6.31 7.08
C ALA A 57 1.16 -5.58 7.98
N ALA A 58 2.18 -5.00 7.36
CA ALA A 58 3.24 -4.26 8.03
C ALA A 58 2.76 -3.06 8.87
N ALA A 59 3.55 -2.72 9.88
CA ALA A 59 3.39 -1.48 10.62
C ALA A 59 3.60 -0.27 9.69
N LEU A 60 2.62 0.63 9.67
CA LEU A 60 2.62 1.81 8.80
C LEU A 60 3.86 2.70 8.97
N LYS A 61 4.37 2.82 10.20
CA LYS A 61 5.54 3.65 10.53
C LYS A 61 6.53 2.84 11.36
N CYS A 62 7.75 2.68 10.88
CA CYS A 62 8.83 2.03 11.61
C CYS A 62 10.17 2.60 11.16
N ALA A 63 10.67 3.62 11.85
CA ALA A 63 11.90 4.31 11.44
C ALA A 63 13.12 3.37 11.32
N ALA A 64 13.28 2.41 12.24
CA ALA A 64 14.39 1.46 12.20
C ALA A 64 14.37 0.60 10.93
N ARG A 65 13.19 0.05 10.56
CA ARG A 65 13.00 -0.66 9.29
C ARG A 65 13.22 0.27 8.11
N ASP A 66 12.60 1.45 8.12
CA ASP A 66 12.61 2.36 6.99
C ASP A 66 14.05 2.83 6.67
N GLN A 67 14.86 3.07 7.69
CA GLN A 67 16.30 3.38 7.57
C GLN A 67 17.10 2.20 7.03
N TRP A 68 16.84 0.99 7.53
CA TRP A 68 17.53 -0.22 7.05
C TRP A 68 17.17 -0.57 5.60
N ILE A 69 15.94 -0.32 5.16
CA ILE A 69 15.56 -0.50 3.75
C ILE A 69 16.22 0.56 2.86
N GLY A 70 16.39 1.79 3.37
CA GLY A 70 16.91 2.91 2.59
C GLY A 70 15.94 3.49 1.57
N TRP A 71 14.64 3.16 1.65
CA TRP A 71 13.63 3.69 0.74
C TRP A 71 13.25 5.14 1.04
N SER A 72 12.84 5.88 0.02
CA SER A 72 12.23 7.20 0.22
C SER A 72 10.77 7.07 0.67
N TYR A 73 10.25 8.11 1.34
CA TYR A 73 8.84 8.15 1.76
C TYR A 73 7.86 7.95 0.59
N ARG A 74 8.25 8.35 -0.63
CA ARG A 74 7.47 8.14 -1.86
C ARG A 74 7.22 6.66 -2.17
N HIS A 75 8.19 5.78 -1.91
CA HIS A 75 8.08 4.35 -2.22
C HIS A 75 7.53 3.53 -1.06
N GLN A 76 7.69 4.02 0.17
CA GLN A 76 7.28 3.31 1.39
C GLN A 76 5.82 2.84 1.33
N TYR A 77 4.89 3.74 1.05
CA TYR A 77 3.46 3.43 1.15
C TYR A 77 3.03 2.29 0.21
N ASP A 78 3.51 2.31 -1.04
CA ASP A 78 3.16 1.31 -2.05
C ASP A 78 3.81 -0.05 -1.82
N ARG A 79 4.94 -0.07 -1.10
CA ARG A 79 5.77 -1.26 -0.89
C ARG A 79 5.60 -1.89 0.48
N LEU A 80 4.89 -1.23 1.41
CA LEU A 80 4.51 -1.82 2.70
C LEU A 80 3.73 -3.13 2.55
N LYS A 81 2.95 -3.29 1.47
CA LYS A 81 2.26 -4.55 1.15
C LYS A 81 3.22 -5.73 0.92
N LEU A 82 4.47 -5.45 0.56
CA LEU A 82 5.51 -6.47 0.34
C LEU A 82 6.20 -6.86 1.66
N VAL A 83 5.73 -6.33 2.79
CA VAL A 83 6.26 -6.59 4.12
C VAL A 83 5.17 -7.21 5.00
N ALA A 84 5.45 -8.37 5.59
CA ALA A 84 4.56 -9.02 6.55
C ALA A 84 5.06 -8.82 7.97
N ASN A 85 4.17 -8.47 8.89
CA ASN A 85 4.47 -8.36 10.32
C ASN A 85 4.05 -9.65 11.03
N ASN A 86 4.99 -10.35 11.68
CA ASN A 86 4.66 -11.39 12.64
C ASN A 86 4.11 -10.76 13.93
N SER A 87 2.81 -10.47 13.87
CA SER A 87 2.12 -9.65 14.86
C SER A 87 1.73 -10.41 16.12
N ARG A 88 1.69 -11.74 16.07
CA ARG A 88 1.53 -12.63 17.23
C ARG A 88 2.39 -13.88 17.06
N PHE A 89 3.07 -14.28 18.13
CA PHE A 89 3.73 -15.57 18.21
C PHE A 89 3.57 -16.13 19.62
N LEU A 90 2.84 -17.23 19.72
CA LEU A 90 2.51 -17.91 20.97
C LEU A 90 3.03 -19.35 20.90
N ILE A 91 3.94 -19.72 21.79
CA ILE A 91 4.18 -21.13 22.11
C ILE A 91 3.22 -21.48 23.25
N LEU A 92 2.46 -22.56 23.11
CA LEU A 92 1.45 -22.93 24.10
C LEU A 92 2.12 -23.34 25.43
N PRO A 93 1.56 -22.97 26.60
CA PRO A 93 2.27 -23.09 27.89
C PRO A 93 2.70 -24.50 28.27
N GLN A 94 2.00 -25.52 27.80
CA GLN A 94 2.35 -26.92 28.05
C GLN A 94 3.58 -27.38 27.24
N TRP A 95 4.08 -26.57 26.29
CA TRP A 95 5.18 -26.92 25.40
C TRP A 95 6.42 -26.05 25.65
N HIS A 96 7.46 -26.66 26.21
CA HIS A 96 8.76 -26.01 26.45
C HIS A 96 9.90 -26.88 25.92
N LEU A 97 9.96 -27.02 24.60
CA LEU A 97 11.04 -27.76 23.93
C LEU A 97 12.14 -26.80 23.46
N PRO A 98 13.43 -27.12 23.67
CA PRO A 98 14.54 -26.36 23.11
C PRO A 98 14.36 -26.17 21.60
N ASN A 99 14.61 -24.97 21.09
CA ASN A 99 14.55 -24.61 19.66
C ASN A 99 13.17 -24.74 18.99
N LEU A 100 12.08 -25.03 19.72
CA LEU A 100 10.72 -25.07 19.16
C LEU A 100 10.35 -23.78 18.45
N GLY A 101 10.65 -22.64 19.08
CA GLY A 101 10.31 -21.33 18.53
C GLY A 101 11.05 -21.01 17.23
N SER A 102 12.37 -21.17 17.22
CA SER A 102 13.20 -20.89 16.03
C SER A 102 12.94 -21.88 14.89
N ARG A 103 12.68 -23.16 15.21
CA ARG A 103 12.25 -24.18 14.23
C ARG A 103 10.92 -23.79 13.59
N THR A 104 9.95 -23.37 14.40
CA THR A 104 8.63 -22.92 13.91
C THR A 104 8.76 -21.73 12.98
N LEU A 105 9.53 -20.69 13.36
CA LEU A 105 9.78 -19.53 12.51
C LEU A 105 10.44 -19.92 11.18
N SER A 106 11.42 -20.82 11.22
CA SER A 106 12.10 -21.31 10.01
C SER A 106 11.16 -22.07 9.07
N LEU A 107 10.21 -22.83 9.62
CA LEU A 107 9.19 -23.52 8.83
C LEU A 107 8.15 -22.55 8.24
N CYS A 108 7.74 -21.53 8.99
CA CYS A 108 6.91 -20.44 8.45
C CYS A 108 7.60 -19.74 7.27
N GLU A 109 8.87 -19.38 7.42
CA GLU A 109 9.66 -18.71 6.37
C GLU A 109 9.66 -19.49 5.05
N LYS A 110 9.81 -20.81 5.11
CA LYS A 110 9.84 -21.70 3.92
C LYS A 110 8.54 -21.74 3.13
N ARG A 111 7.40 -21.41 3.76
CA ARG A 111 6.08 -21.53 3.13
C ARG A 111 5.36 -20.20 2.92
N ILE A 112 5.69 -19.17 3.70
CA ILE A 112 4.93 -17.93 3.73
C ILE A 112 4.88 -17.25 2.37
N GLN A 113 5.93 -17.32 1.54
CA GLN A 113 5.88 -16.74 0.20
C GLN A 113 4.79 -17.39 -0.67
N ASN A 114 4.71 -18.72 -0.70
CA ASN A 114 3.72 -19.44 -1.50
C ASN A 114 2.29 -19.20 -0.97
N ASP A 115 2.11 -19.27 0.35
CA ASP A 115 0.79 -19.07 0.96
C ASP A 115 0.30 -17.62 0.81
N TRP A 116 1.20 -16.63 0.92
CA TRP A 116 0.87 -15.21 0.73
C TRP A 116 0.54 -14.90 -0.72
N LEU A 117 1.34 -15.42 -1.66
CA LEU A 117 1.09 -15.29 -3.09
C LEU A 117 -0.23 -15.95 -3.49
N GLY A 118 -0.48 -17.18 -3.03
CA GLY A 118 -1.71 -17.91 -3.33
C GLY A 118 -2.97 -17.22 -2.79
N ARG A 119 -2.86 -16.52 -1.65
CA ARG A 119 -4.02 -15.88 -1.00
C ARG A 119 -4.25 -14.42 -1.41
N PHE A 120 -3.18 -13.65 -1.62
CA PHE A 120 -3.24 -12.19 -1.85
C PHE A 120 -2.71 -11.77 -3.22
N GLY A 121 -2.16 -12.71 -3.98
CA GLY A 121 -1.76 -12.51 -5.37
C GLY A 121 -0.40 -11.83 -5.56
N HIS A 122 0.36 -11.52 -4.50
CA HIS A 122 1.73 -11.01 -4.59
C HIS A 122 2.66 -11.68 -3.58
N PRO A 123 3.97 -11.73 -3.85
CA PRO A 123 4.94 -12.22 -2.89
C PRO A 123 5.35 -11.13 -1.87
N LEU A 124 6.11 -11.57 -0.87
CA LEU A 124 6.72 -10.74 0.16
C LEU A 124 8.23 -10.62 -0.06
N LEU A 125 8.78 -9.46 0.27
CA LEU A 125 10.22 -9.19 0.26
C LEU A 125 10.85 -9.21 1.66
N LEU A 126 10.05 -8.94 2.69
CA LEU A 126 10.53 -8.78 4.06
C LEU A 126 9.49 -9.27 5.07
N MET A 127 9.96 -9.85 6.17
CA MET A 127 9.16 -9.98 7.38
C MET A 127 9.70 -9.06 8.47
N GLU A 128 8.81 -8.54 9.31
CA GLU A 128 9.14 -7.75 10.49
C GLU A 128 8.44 -8.28 11.73
N THR A 129 8.94 -7.93 12.92
CA THR A 129 8.28 -8.17 14.19
C THR A 129 8.75 -7.15 15.23
N PHE A 130 7.97 -7.05 16.32
CA PHE A 130 8.21 -6.10 17.40
C PHE A 130 8.21 -6.81 18.74
N VAL A 131 9.37 -6.89 19.37
CA VAL A 131 9.55 -7.54 20.67
C VAL A 131 9.60 -6.50 21.77
N ASP A 132 8.78 -6.65 22.82
CA ASP A 132 8.87 -5.79 23.99
C ASP A 132 10.03 -6.25 24.89
N PRO A 133 11.13 -5.46 25.01
CA PRO A 133 12.30 -5.86 25.78
C PRO A 133 12.03 -5.95 27.29
N GLN A 134 10.92 -5.39 27.80
CA GLN A 134 10.53 -5.55 29.21
C GLN A 134 9.97 -6.96 29.49
N ARG A 135 9.54 -7.68 28.45
CA ARG A 135 8.94 -9.02 28.58
C ARG A 135 9.81 -10.11 27.98
N TYR A 136 10.49 -9.83 26.87
CA TYR A 136 11.20 -10.84 26.09
C TYR A 136 12.50 -10.31 25.49
N HIS A 137 13.50 -11.19 25.43
CA HIS A 137 14.83 -10.89 24.86
C HIS A 137 14.91 -11.03 23.33
N GLY A 138 13.86 -11.53 22.68
CA GLY A 138 13.84 -11.78 21.24
C GLY A 138 14.71 -12.97 20.80
N THR A 139 15.08 -13.86 21.73
CA THR A 139 16.01 -14.99 21.49
C THR A 139 15.57 -15.89 20.35
N VAL A 140 14.26 -16.18 20.22
CA VAL A 140 13.73 -17.02 19.13
C VAL A 140 13.96 -16.42 17.75
N TYR A 141 13.87 -15.10 17.61
CA TYR A 141 14.11 -14.40 16.35
C TYR A 141 15.61 -14.36 16.03
N LYS A 142 16.47 -14.10 17.02
CA LYS A 142 17.93 -14.18 16.87
C LYS A 142 18.36 -15.58 16.42
N ALA A 143 17.85 -16.62 17.08
CA ALA A 143 18.13 -18.02 16.76
C ALA A 143 17.57 -18.45 15.38
N ALA A 144 16.57 -17.73 14.86
CA ALA A 144 16.04 -17.92 13.51
C ALA A 144 16.69 -16.99 12.46
N ASN A 145 17.85 -16.39 12.76
CA ASN A 145 18.60 -15.49 11.88
C ASN A 145 17.84 -14.21 11.47
N TRP A 146 16.97 -13.69 12.33
CA TRP A 146 16.38 -12.37 12.14
C TRP A 146 17.36 -11.28 12.61
N GLN A 147 17.49 -10.22 11.81
CA GLN A 147 18.36 -9.08 12.12
C GLN A 147 17.64 -8.13 13.09
N CYS A 148 18.28 -7.78 14.20
CA CYS A 148 17.82 -6.71 15.08
C CYS A 148 18.25 -5.36 14.53
N LEU A 149 17.29 -4.46 14.25
CA LEU A 149 17.54 -3.13 13.67
C LEU A 149 17.59 -2.01 14.72
N GLY A 150 17.41 -2.34 16.00
CA GLY A 150 17.33 -1.36 17.08
C GLY A 150 15.92 -1.27 17.68
N ARG A 151 15.55 -0.08 18.17
CA ARG A 151 14.32 0.12 18.96
C ARG A 151 13.35 1.12 18.31
N THR A 152 12.05 0.90 18.50
CA THR A 152 11.02 1.91 18.19
C THR A 152 11.05 3.04 19.21
N LYS A 153 10.45 4.19 18.89
CA LYS A 153 10.29 5.31 19.84
C LYS A 153 9.23 5.07 20.93
N GLY A 154 8.58 3.90 20.97
CA GLY A 154 7.63 3.54 22.04
C GLY A 154 6.21 4.11 21.93
N PHE A 155 5.86 4.80 20.84
CA PHE A 155 4.50 5.32 20.63
C PHE A 155 3.52 4.22 20.20
N ARG A 156 2.33 4.22 20.79
CA ARG A 156 1.24 3.29 20.46
C ARG A 156 0.18 4.02 19.63
N ARG A 157 -0.39 3.35 18.62
CA ARG A 157 -1.58 3.87 17.92
C ARG A 157 -2.82 3.69 18.79
N THR A 158 -3.55 4.78 19.04
CA THR A 158 -4.86 4.82 19.67
C THR A 158 -5.94 5.10 18.61
N ARG A 159 -7.21 5.03 18.98
CA ARG A 159 -8.34 5.33 18.08
C ARG A 159 -8.34 6.79 17.59
N GLN A 160 -7.68 7.69 18.33
CA GLN A 160 -7.57 9.13 18.07
C GLN A 160 -6.24 9.55 17.41
N GLY A 161 -5.28 8.64 17.21
CA GLY A 161 -3.97 8.97 16.66
C GLY A 161 -2.86 8.11 17.25
N TYR A 162 -1.70 8.70 17.54
CA TYR A 162 -0.65 8.07 18.34
C TYR A 162 -0.69 8.62 19.76
N SER A 163 -0.33 7.79 20.74
CA SER A 163 -0.21 8.23 22.13
C SER A 163 0.76 9.41 22.21
N PRO A 164 0.46 10.46 23.00
CA PRO A 164 1.38 11.59 23.18
C PRO A 164 2.62 11.18 23.98
N VAL A 165 2.52 10.10 24.76
CA VAL A 165 3.59 9.56 25.61
C VAL A 165 4.11 8.25 25.02
N ALA A 166 5.44 8.12 24.94
CA ALA A 166 6.12 6.87 24.63
C ALA A 166 6.00 5.91 25.82
N GLN A 167 5.43 4.72 25.62
CA GLN A 167 5.22 3.75 26.70
C GLN A 167 6.40 2.76 26.80
N SER A 168 6.57 1.90 25.79
CA SER A 168 7.67 0.94 25.77
C SER A 168 8.30 0.86 24.37
N PRO A 169 9.55 1.33 24.20
CA PRO A 169 10.35 1.05 23.03
C PRO A 169 10.41 -0.45 22.74
N LYS A 170 10.06 -0.87 21.53
CA LYS A 170 10.11 -2.28 21.11
C LYS A 170 11.36 -2.53 20.28
N MET A 171 12.01 -3.67 20.48
CA MET A 171 13.05 -4.13 19.55
C MET A 171 12.41 -4.48 18.20
N VAL A 172 13.01 -3.99 17.13
CA VAL A 172 12.58 -4.25 15.75
C VAL A 172 13.46 -5.35 15.18
N PHE A 173 12.86 -6.46 14.78
CA PHE A 173 13.57 -7.51 14.06
C PHE A 173 13.02 -7.63 12.64
N VAL A 174 13.90 -7.90 11.68
CA VAL A 174 13.52 -8.15 10.29
C VAL A 174 14.15 -9.43 9.77
N ARG A 175 13.47 -10.08 8.83
CA ARG A 175 13.97 -11.23 8.08
C ARG A 175 13.75 -10.99 6.58
N PRO A 176 14.83 -10.71 5.82
CA PRO A 176 14.75 -10.62 4.36
C PRO A 176 14.31 -11.97 3.77
N LEU A 177 13.32 -11.95 2.88
CA LEU A 177 12.87 -13.13 2.14
C LEU A 177 13.50 -13.24 0.74
N HIS A 178 14.23 -12.19 0.34
CA HIS A 178 15.01 -12.13 -0.88
C HIS A 178 16.40 -11.58 -0.56
N PRO A 179 17.49 -12.09 -1.17
CA PRO A 179 18.85 -11.57 -0.95
C PRO A 179 18.94 -10.05 -1.15
N ASP A 180 18.34 -9.56 -2.24
CA ASP A 180 18.33 -8.13 -2.59
C ASP A 180 17.13 -7.36 -2.02
N ALA A 181 16.52 -7.81 -0.91
CA ALA A 181 15.29 -7.20 -0.39
C ALA A 181 15.39 -5.67 -0.21
N GLN A 182 16.50 -5.15 0.32
CA GLN A 182 16.71 -3.70 0.47
C GLN A 182 16.69 -2.98 -0.89
N SER A 183 17.47 -3.49 -1.87
CA SER A 183 17.54 -2.93 -3.21
C SER A 183 16.18 -2.97 -3.91
N LEU A 184 15.48 -4.11 -3.87
CA LEU A 184 14.15 -4.27 -4.47
C LEU A 184 13.10 -3.34 -3.82
N LEU A 185 13.17 -3.15 -2.50
CA LEU A 185 12.26 -2.28 -1.77
C LEU A 185 12.60 -0.79 -1.93
N SER A 186 13.83 -0.41 -2.28
CA SER A 186 14.29 0.99 -2.37
C SER A 186 14.43 1.53 -3.79
N ARG A 187 14.71 0.67 -4.79
CA ARG A 187 14.97 1.09 -6.18
C ARG A 187 13.77 1.81 -6.82
N PRO A 188 13.93 2.65 -7.85
CA PRO A 188 12.84 3.50 -8.36
C PRO A 188 11.64 2.72 -8.94
N PHE A 189 11.90 1.58 -9.58
CA PHE A 189 10.88 0.74 -10.23
C PHE A 189 10.67 -0.57 -9.46
N LEU A 190 9.47 -1.12 -9.54
CA LEU A 190 9.13 -2.37 -8.88
C LEU A 190 8.85 -3.42 -9.97
N ASP A 191 9.36 -4.65 -9.83
CA ASP A 191 9.12 -5.69 -10.83
C ASP A 191 7.62 -5.92 -10.98
N PRO A 192 7.13 -6.25 -12.20
CA PRO A 192 5.72 -6.51 -12.44
C PRO A 192 5.10 -7.52 -11.47
N LEU A 193 5.90 -8.49 -11.01
CA LEU A 193 5.49 -9.53 -10.05
C LEU A 193 5.09 -8.99 -8.67
N TYR A 194 5.61 -7.82 -8.27
CA TYR A 194 5.24 -7.14 -7.01
C TYR A 194 4.23 -6.00 -7.25
N CYS A 195 3.95 -5.69 -8.51
CA CYS A 195 3.01 -4.64 -8.93
C CYS A 195 1.57 -5.13 -8.86
N ASN A 196 1.07 -5.37 -7.65
CA ASN A 196 -0.36 -5.61 -7.46
C ASN A 196 -1.12 -4.30 -7.25
N GLY A 197 -2.06 -4.02 -8.15
CA GLY A 197 -2.78 -2.75 -8.19
C GLY A 197 -2.00 -1.63 -8.89
N VAL A 198 -2.63 -0.46 -9.00
CA VAL A 198 -2.05 0.75 -9.63
C VAL A 198 -0.98 1.36 -8.71
N PRO A 199 0.14 1.87 -9.23
CA PRO A 199 1.07 2.71 -8.46
C PRO A 199 0.32 3.88 -7.80
N LYS A 200 0.59 4.19 -6.51
CA LYS A 200 -0.02 5.29 -5.76
C LYS A 200 1.05 6.32 -5.40
N MET A 201 1.03 7.47 -6.09
CA MET A 201 1.82 8.64 -5.74
C MET A 201 1.26 9.33 -4.50
N MET A 202 2.11 9.70 -3.53
CA MET A 202 1.74 10.66 -2.49
C MET A 202 2.03 12.09 -2.97
N LEU A 203 1.01 12.95 -2.99
CA LEU A 203 1.16 14.36 -3.38
C LEU A 203 1.79 15.18 -2.25
N THR A 204 2.76 16.03 -2.57
CA THR A 204 3.31 17.03 -1.64
C THR A 204 2.32 18.18 -1.42
N ALA A 205 2.56 18.98 -0.38
CA ALA A 205 1.72 20.16 -0.12
C ALA A 205 1.73 21.17 -1.28
N ASP A 206 2.86 21.31 -1.96
CA ASP A 206 3.01 22.22 -3.09
C ASP A 206 2.33 21.66 -4.34
N GLN A 207 2.47 20.36 -4.60
CA GLN A 207 1.72 19.69 -5.67
C GLN A 207 0.21 19.81 -5.47
N MET A 208 -0.29 19.65 -4.24
CA MET A 208 -1.73 19.86 -3.96
C MET A 208 -2.18 21.31 -4.22
N ARG A 209 -1.31 22.30 -3.97
CA ARG A 209 -1.60 23.72 -4.18
C ARG A 209 -1.58 24.14 -5.65
N SER A 210 -0.60 23.62 -6.40
CA SER A 210 -0.39 23.97 -7.79
C SER A 210 -1.31 23.20 -8.73
N LEU A 211 -1.69 21.96 -8.39
CA LEU A 211 -2.47 21.10 -9.29
C LEU A 211 -3.78 21.75 -9.81
N PRO A 212 -4.58 22.49 -9.00
CA PRO A 212 -5.72 23.24 -9.52
C PRO A 212 -5.38 24.29 -10.59
N ASP A 213 -4.20 24.91 -10.55
CA ASP A 213 -3.81 25.96 -11.51
C ASP A 213 -3.66 25.41 -12.93
N PHE A 214 -3.24 24.16 -13.07
CA PHE A 214 -3.10 23.53 -14.38
C PHE A 214 -4.44 23.40 -15.11
N PHE A 215 -5.55 23.31 -14.37
CA PHE A 215 -6.87 23.08 -14.93
C PHE A 215 -7.71 24.36 -15.10
N THR A 216 -7.17 25.55 -14.81
CA THR A 216 -7.94 26.82 -14.91
C THR A 216 -8.31 27.18 -16.34
N ASP A 217 -7.47 26.80 -17.30
CA ASP A 217 -7.64 27.15 -18.71
C ASP A 217 -8.66 26.25 -19.42
N ILE A 218 -9.16 25.20 -18.75
CA ILE A 218 -10.13 24.28 -19.34
C ILE A 218 -11.52 24.93 -19.34
N PRO A 219 -12.18 25.06 -20.51
CA PRO A 219 -13.55 25.56 -20.58
C PRO A 219 -14.49 24.67 -19.78
N ASP A 220 -15.35 25.26 -18.93
CA ASP A 220 -16.30 24.50 -18.11
C ASP A 220 -17.49 24.01 -18.95
N PRO A 221 -17.60 22.70 -19.24
CA PRO A 221 -18.62 22.17 -20.13
C PRO A 221 -19.99 22.02 -19.45
N ARG A 222 -20.09 22.34 -18.15
CA ARG A 222 -21.33 22.23 -17.38
C ARG A 222 -22.23 23.42 -17.68
N THR A 223 -23.55 23.26 -17.55
CA THR A 223 -24.47 24.40 -17.55
C THR A 223 -24.20 25.31 -16.33
N THR A 224 -24.64 26.57 -16.38
CA THR A 224 -24.44 27.55 -15.29
C THR A 224 -25.23 27.21 -14.02
N GLN A 225 -26.38 26.54 -14.17
CA GLN A 225 -27.16 26.03 -13.05
C GLN A 225 -26.43 24.88 -12.33
N GLY A 226 -26.29 24.98 -11.01
CA GLY A 226 -25.76 23.89 -10.18
C GLY A 226 -24.24 23.80 -10.08
N ARG A 227 -23.48 24.80 -10.56
CA ARG A 227 -22.02 24.87 -10.39
C ARG A 227 -21.62 25.17 -8.94
N ARG A 228 -21.62 24.15 -8.08
CA ARG A 228 -21.21 24.28 -6.67
C ARG A 228 -19.69 24.27 -6.47
N HIS A 229 -18.94 23.61 -7.34
CA HIS A 229 -17.48 23.52 -7.26
C HIS A 229 -16.85 24.04 -8.54
N ARG A 230 -15.72 24.75 -8.41
CA ARG A 230 -14.89 25.19 -9.54
C ARG A 230 -14.46 23.97 -10.36
N LEU A 231 -14.47 24.07 -11.69
CA LEU A 231 -14.07 22.96 -12.57
C LEU A 231 -12.66 22.47 -12.23
N ALA A 232 -11.72 23.41 -12.14
CA ALA A 232 -10.33 23.16 -11.80
C ALA A 232 -10.16 22.37 -10.50
N THR A 233 -10.96 22.67 -9.47
CA THR A 233 -10.95 21.92 -8.21
C THR A 233 -11.42 20.49 -8.39
N VAL A 234 -12.51 20.26 -9.15
CA VAL A 234 -13.03 18.91 -9.38
C VAL A 234 -12.02 18.08 -10.17
N LEU A 235 -11.40 18.67 -11.21
CA LEU A 235 -10.38 18.02 -12.01
C LEU A 235 -9.10 17.76 -11.21
N ALA A 236 -8.65 18.70 -10.38
CA ALA A 236 -7.49 18.50 -9.51
C ALA A 236 -7.71 17.41 -8.45
N ILE A 237 -8.92 17.33 -7.87
CA ILE A 237 -9.29 16.23 -6.97
C ILE A 237 -9.26 14.89 -7.71
N ALA A 238 -9.83 14.83 -8.92
CA ALA A 238 -9.85 13.60 -9.72
C ALA A 238 -8.44 13.17 -10.16
N ALA A 239 -7.64 14.10 -10.68
CA ALA A 239 -6.26 13.87 -11.06
C ALA A 239 -5.42 13.46 -9.85
N GLY A 240 -5.54 14.19 -8.73
CA GLY A 240 -4.80 13.88 -7.51
C GLY A 240 -5.16 12.52 -6.92
N ALA A 241 -6.44 12.16 -6.88
CA ALA A 241 -6.88 10.85 -6.47
C ALA A 241 -6.36 9.74 -7.41
N THR A 242 -6.36 9.99 -8.72
CA THR A 242 -5.86 9.05 -9.74
C THR A 242 -4.35 8.86 -9.60
N LEU A 243 -3.60 9.93 -9.36
CA LEU A 243 -2.18 9.88 -9.04
C LEU A 243 -1.93 9.10 -7.75
N CYS A 244 -2.79 9.27 -6.73
CA CYS A 244 -2.82 8.43 -5.52
C CYS A 244 -3.39 7.01 -5.75
N GLY A 245 -3.58 6.59 -7.01
CA GLY A 245 -4.01 5.26 -7.45
C GLY A 245 -5.45 4.88 -7.12
N MET A 246 -6.32 5.86 -6.88
CA MET A 246 -7.77 5.65 -6.78
C MET A 246 -8.37 5.40 -8.16
N ARG A 247 -9.17 4.34 -8.31
CA ARG A 247 -9.84 4.01 -9.57
C ARG A 247 -11.36 4.08 -9.43
N GLY A 248 -11.99 4.74 -10.40
CA GLY A 248 -13.45 4.90 -10.46
C GLY A 248 -13.97 6.03 -9.56
N TYR A 249 -15.17 6.52 -9.89
CA TYR A 249 -15.73 7.74 -9.30
C TYR A 249 -15.92 7.66 -7.78
N LYS A 250 -16.39 6.50 -7.29
CA LYS A 250 -16.59 6.25 -5.86
C LYS A 250 -15.29 6.35 -5.07
N ALA A 251 -14.22 5.69 -5.54
CA ALA A 251 -12.92 5.73 -4.87
C ALA A 251 -12.33 7.15 -4.86
N ILE A 252 -12.48 7.92 -5.94
CA ILE A 252 -12.08 9.33 -6.01
C ILE A 252 -12.86 10.16 -4.98
N SER A 253 -14.18 9.96 -4.88
CA SER A 253 -15.01 10.69 -3.93
C SER A 253 -14.65 10.36 -2.48
N ASP A 254 -14.43 9.09 -2.17
CA ASP A 254 -14.07 8.65 -0.82
C ASP A 254 -12.66 9.12 -0.44
N TRP A 255 -11.71 9.12 -1.38
CA TRP A 255 -10.40 9.75 -1.17
C TRP A 255 -10.54 11.24 -0.84
N ALA A 256 -11.35 11.98 -1.61
CA ALA A 256 -11.59 13.40 -1.37
C ALA A 256 -12.19 13.66 0.02
N LYS A 257 -13.19 12.86 0.42
CA LYS A 257 -13.81 12.95 1.77
C LYS A 257 -12.81 12.70 2.89
N ASN A 258 -11.82 11.84 2.68
CA ASN A 258 -10.80 11.53 3.68
C ASN A 258 -9.64 12.53 3.74
N LEU A 259 -9.60 13.54 2.84
CA LEU A 259 -8.63 14.62 2.93
C LEU A 259 -8.84 15.45 4.20
N GLY A 260 -7.75 15.70 4.93
CA GLY A 260 -7.77 16.61 6.08
C GLY A 260 -8.03 18.08 5.66
N PRO A 261 -8.42 18.97 6.61
CA PRO A 261 -8.81 20.34 6.30
C PRO A 261 -7.77 21.12 5.49
N LYS A 262 -6.49 21.01 5.85
CA LYS A 262 -5.39 21.65 5.11
C LYS A 262 -5.19 21.11 3.70
N ALA A 263 -5.45 19.83 3.45
CA ALA A 263 -5.36 19.29 2.10
C ALA A 263 -6.53 19.80 1.23
N ARG A 264 -7.75 19.83 1.78
CA ARG A 264 -8.93 20.38 1.08
C ARG A 264 -8.75 21.86 0.74
N GLU A 265 -8.18 22.63 1.66
CA GLU A 265 -7.76 24.02 1.44
C GLU A 265 -6.79 24.14 0.26
N ARG A 266 -5.73 23.32 0.23
CA ARG A 266 -4.73 23.31 -0.85
C ARG A 266 -5.34 22.98 -2.22
N PHE A 267 -6.29 22.05 -2.27
CA PHE A 267 -7.08 21.76 -3.49
C PHE A 267 -8.11 22.84 -3.85
N ARG A 268 -8.22 23.91 -3.07
CA ARG A 268 -9.18 25.01 -3.26
C ARG A 268 -10.63 24.52 -3.24
N CYS A 269 -10.92 23.58 -2.35
CA CYS A 269 -12.29 23.14 -2.10
C CYS A 269 -13.17 24.33 -1.67
N ARG A 270 -14.48 24.25 -1.94
CA ARG A 270 -15.42 25.31 -1.59
C ARG A 270 -15.51 25.44 -0.07
N TYR A 271 -15.39 26.66 0.46
CA TYR A 271 -15.55 26.91 1.89
C TYR A 271 -16.99 27.33 2.20
N GLU A 272 -17.64 26.66 3.14
CA GLU A 272 -19.01 26.95 3.57
C GLU A 272 -19.20 26.50 5.02
N LYS A 273 -19.83 27.35 5.85
CA LYS A 273 -20.12 27.08 7.28
C LYS A 273 -18.91 26.55 8.08
N GLY A 274 -17.73 27.14 7.87
CA GLY A 274 -16.52 26.77 8.63
C GLY A 274 -15.75 25.57 8.10
N VAL A 275 -16.21 24.93 7.01
CA VAL A 275 -15.62 23.67 6.51
C VAL A 275 -15.36 23.74 5.00
N PHE A 276 -14.24 23.15 4.57
CA PHE A 276 -13.96 22.92 3.16
C PHE A 276 -14.73 21.69 2.64
N ILE A 277 -15.66 21.93 1.73
CA ILE A 277 -16.55 20.94 1.11
C ILE A 277 -15.94 20.42 -0.19
N VAL A 278 -15.80 19.10 -0.26
CA VAL A 278 -15.30 18.36 -1.44
C VAL A 278 -16.44 18.02 -2.41
N PRO A 279 -16.15 17.83 -3.71
CA PRO A 279 -17.16 17.42 -4.67
C PRO A 279 -17.69 16.01 -4.37
N SER A 280 -19.00 15.82 -4.57
CA SER A 280 -19.65 14.51 -4.50
C SER A 280 -19.23 13.60 -5.66
N GLU A 281 -19.43 12.29 -5.50
CA GLU A 281 -19.24 11.31 -6.58
C GLU A 281 -20.00 11.72 -7.87
N SER A 282 -21.25 12.16 -7.74
CA SER A 282 -22.06 12.65 -8.85
C SER A 282 -21.45 13.88 -9.52
N SER A 283 -20.89 14.82 -8.73
CA SER A 283 -20.23 16.01 -9.26
C SER A 283 -18.96 15.66 -10.04
N ILE A 284 -18.16 14.73 -9.51
CA ILE A 284 -16.93 14.23 -10.16
C ILE A 284 -17.28 13.53 -11.47
N ARG A 285 -18.23 12.58 -11.45
CA ARG A 285 -18.68 11.86 -12.63
C ARG A 285 -19.20 12.81 -13.72
N ASN A 286 -20.06 13.76 -13.35
CA ASN A 286 -20.65 14.71 -14.30
C ASN A 286 -19.62 15.63 -14.97
N VAL A 287 -18.55 15.98 -14.26
CA VAL A 287 -17.43 16.74 -14.83
C VAL A 287 -16.63 15.85 -15.79
N LEU A 288 -16.17 14.69 -15.33
CA LEU A 288 -15.25 13.84 -16.09
C LEU A 288 -15.85 13.29 -17.39
N ILE A 289 -17.17 13.08 -17.45
CA ILE A 289 -17.84 12.61 -18.69
C ILE A 289 -17.97 13.73 -19.73
N ARG A 290 -17.94 15.00 -19.32
CA ARG A 290 -18.23 16.16 -20.20
C ARG A 290 -17.00 16.97 -20.59
N VAL A 291 -15.91 16.87 -19.82
CA VAL A 291 -14.66 17.59 -20.13
C VAL A 291 -14.02 16.99 -21.37
N ASP A 292 -13.61 17.86 -22.27
CA ASP A 292 -12.92 17.48 -23.50
C ASP A 292 -11.58 16.77 -23.18
N PRO A 293 -11.36 15.54 -23.68
CA PRO A 293 -10.12 14.80 -23.43
C PRO A 293 -8.86 15.50 -23.94
N GLY A 294 -8.95 16.28 -25.03
CA GLY A 294 -7.80 16.98 -25.62
C GLY A 294 -7.34 18.18 -24.79
N HIS A 295 -8.24 18.86 -24.08
CA HIS A 295 -7.86 19.85 -23.06
C HIS A 295 -7.18 19.19 -21.86
N LEU A 296 -7.69 18.04 -21.41
CA LEU A 296 -7.15 17.32 -20.27
C LEU A 296 -5.73 16.80 -20.55
N ASP A 297 -5.50 16.21 -21.73
CA ASP A 297 -4.19 15.68 -22.14
C ASP A 297 -3.11 16.79 -22.20
N ARG A 298 -3.42 17.93 -22.83
CA ARG A 298 -2.50 19.09 -22.88
C ARG A 298 -2.14 19.64 -21.50
N VAL A 299 -3.09 19.64 -20.57
CA VAL A 299 -2.86 20.10 -19.20
C VAL A 299 -1.99 19.12 -18.43
N LEU A 300 -2.24 17.82 -18.57
CA LEU A 300 -1.42 16.79 -17.95
C LEU A 300 0.01 16.78 -18.51
N GLN A 301 0.18 17.03 -19.81
CA GLN A 301 1.49 17.22 -20.44
C GLN A 301 2.24 18.41 -19.82
N ARG A 302 1.61 19.59 -19.72
CA ARG A 302 2.24 20.76 -19.05
C ARG A 302 2.60 20.49 -17.58
N TRP A 303 1.76 19.76 -16.86
CA TRP A 303 2.04 19.37 -15.48
C TRP A 303 3.22 18.41 -15.40
N ASN A 304 3.28 17.45 -16.32
CA ASN A 304 4.41 16.54 -16.47
C ASN A 304 5.68 17.33 -16.81
N ASP A 305 5.67 18.25 -17.77
CA ASP A 305 6.86 19.02 -18.15
C ASP A 305 7.43 19.86 -16.99
N LEU A 306 6.59 20.31 -16.05
CA LEU A 306 7.04 21.10 -14.88
C LEU A 306 7.58 20.23 -13.73
N TYR A 307 7.12 18.98 -13.61
CA TYR A 307 7.40 18.12 -12.45
C TYR A 307 8.08 16.78 -12.80
N ALA A 308 8.28 16.49 -14.08
CA ALA A 308 9.07 15.37 -14.56
C ALA A 308 10.55 15.76 -14.59
N ASP A 309 11.40 14.94 -13.96
CA ASP A 309 12.82 14.97 -14.29
C ASP A 309 12.99 14.58 -15.77
N ILE A 310 13.91 15.24 -16.46
CA ILE A 310 14.22 14.97 -17.87
C ILE A 310 14.78 13.55 -17.96
N ASP A 311 14.02 12.64 -18.57
CA ASP A 311 14.47 11.27 -18.80
C ASP A 311 15.33 11.20 -20.07
N GLU A 312 16.52 10.62 -19.97
CA GLU A 312 17.41 10.36 -21.13
C GLU A 312 16.90 9.25 -22.06
N SER A 313 15.89 8.47 -21.65
CA SER A 313 15.34 7.36 -22.42
C SER A 313 13.81 7.27 -22.33
N LEU A 314 13.16 7.03 -23.47
CA LEU A 314 11.71 6.97 -23.63
C LEU A 314 11.25 5.56 -24.03
N ALA A 315 10.20 5.05 -23.38
CA ALA A 315 9.53 3.79 -23.73
C ALA A 315 8.19 4.09 -24.44
N ILE A 316 7.88 3.35 -25.50
CA ILE A 316 6.66 3.53 -26.29
C ILE A 316 5.74 2.33 -26.07
N ASP A 317 4.54 2.54 -25.53
CA ASP A 317 3.52 1.51 -25.26
C ASP A 317 2.22 1.82 -26.04
N GLY A 318 1.68 0.81 -26.73
CA GLY A 318 0.46 0.92 -27.52
C GLY A 318 -0.67 0.10 -26.90
N LYS A 319 -1.79 0.73 -26.54
CA LYS A 319 -2.98 0.06 -26.02
C LYS A 319 -4.15 0.15 -26.98
N THR A 320 -4.77 -1.00 -27.21
CA THR A 320 -6.03 -1.12 -27.94
C THR A 320 -7.19 -1.01 -26.95
N MET A 321 -8.05 -0.01 -27.11
CA MET A 321 -9.20 0.18 -26.25
C MET A 321 -10.31 -0.80 -26.64
N CYS A 322 -10.59 -1.78 -25.78
CA CYS A 322 -11.72 -2.69 -25.96
C CYS A 322 -13.05 -1.90 -25.92
N ASN A 323 -13.90 -2.10 -26.93
CA ASN A 323 -15.22 -1.45 -27.11
C ASN A 323 -15.24 0.04 -27.48
N ALA A 324 -14.09 0.67 -27.74
CA ALA A 324 -14.06 2.04 -28.30
C ALA A 324 -14.02 1.97 -29.84
N ILE A 325 -15.16 1.63 -30.42
CA ILE A 325 -15.36 1.49 -31.86
C ILE A 325 -15.89 2.81 -32.40
N ASP A 326 -15.19 3.39 -33.39
CA ASP A 326 -15.62 4.64 -34.01
C ASP A 326 -16.82 4.44 -34.95
N LYS A 327 -17.36 5.55 -35.47
CA LYS A 327 -18.49 5.58 -36.41
C LYS A 327 -18.27 4.80 -37.72
N HIS A 328 -17.06 4.30 -37.96
CA HIS A 328 -16.70 3.48 -39.13
C HIS A 328 -16.43 2.01 -38.75
N GLY A 329 -16.76 1.59 -37.52
CA GLY A 329 -16.58 0.20 -37.07
C GLY A 329 -15.17 -0.14 -36.63
N ARG A 330 -14.29 0.85 -36.39
CA ARG A 330 -12.86 0.62 -36.13
C ARG A 330 -12.47 0.80 -34.67
N GLN A 331 -11.62 -0.08 -34.19
CA GLN A 331 -11.16 -0.09 -32.81
C GLN A 331 -10.09 1.00 -32.58
N THR A 332 -10.23 1.77 -31.50
CA THR A 332 -9.32 2.89 -31.21
C THR A 332 -8.02 2.40 -30.56
N HIS A 333 -6.90 2.74 -31.18
CA HIS A 333 -5.55 2.49 -30.65
C HIS A 333 -4.96 3.79 -30.09
N ILE A 334 -4.41 3.70 -28.88
CA ILE A 334 -3.78 4.80 -28.18
C ILE A 334 -2.31 4.44 -27.97
N MET A 335 -1.41 5.34 -28.39
CA MET A 335 0.02 5.18 -28.17
C MET A 335 0.46 6.16 -27.09
N SER A 336 1.14 5.64 -26.07
CA SER A 336 1.68 6.38 -24.94
C SER A 336 3.20 6.31 -24.96
N VAL A 337 3.86 7.46 -24.91
CA VAL A 337 5.32 7.52 -24.70
C VAL A 337 5.54 7.82 -23.22
N ILE A 338 6.23 6.92 -22.53
CA ILE A 338 6.47 6.95 -21.10
C ILE A 338 7.97 7.06 -20.86
N GLY A 339 8.38 8.04 -20.08
CA GLY A 339 9.76 8.20 -19.65
C GLY A 339 10.23 6.97 -18.87
N HIS A 340 11.38 6.42 -19.24
CA HIS A 340 11.83 5.13 -18.73
C HIS A 340 12.21 5.20 -17.24
N GLN A 341 12.74 6.33 -16.78
CA GLN A 341 13.21 6.56 -15.41
C GLN A 341 12.13 7.21 -14.54
N SER A 342 11.43 8.23 -15.05
CA SER A 342 10.34 8.94 -14.37
C SER A 342 9.02 8.15 -14.32
N LYS A 343 8.82 7.22 -15.27
CA LYS A 343 7.54 6.52 -15.55
C LYS A 343 6.39 7.48 -15.88
N ILE A 344 6.70 8.69 -16.34
CA ILE A 344 5.73 9.73 -16.68
C ILE A 344 5.33 9.59 -18.15
N CYS A 345 4.02 9.62 -18.43
CA CYS A 345 3.52 9.58 -19.79
C CYS A 345 3.69 10.98 -20.43
N HIS A 346 4.68 11.13 -21.31
CA HIS A 346 5.01 12.39 -22.00
C HIS A 346 3.99 12.72 -23.10
N THR A 347 3.36 11.73 -23.74
CA THR A 347 2.28 11.98 -24.69
C THR A 347 1.35 10.79 -24.79
N GLN A 348 0.05 11.04 -25.02
CA GLN A 348 -0.95 10.03 -25.32
C GLN A 348 -1.72 10.43 -26.57
N LYS A 349 -1.29 9.94 -27.74
CA LYS A 349 -1.88 10.32 -29.04
C LYS A 349 -2.74 9.19 -29.60
N LYS A 350 -3.91 9.53 -30.14
CA LYS A 350 -4.67 8.62 -31.00
C LYS A 350 -3.82 8.35 -32.24
N SER A 351 -3.39 7.10 -32.42
CA SER A 351 -2.58 6.71 -33.58
C SER A 351 -3.46 6.77 -34.82
N ALA A 352 -3.09 7.56 -35.82
CA ALA A 352 -3.57 7.34 -37.18
C ALA A 352 -2.84 6.11 -37.74
N HIS A 353 -3.48 5.32 -38.60
CA HIS A 353 -2.81 4.16 -39.20
C HIS A 353 -1.64 4.61 -40.08
N CYS A 354 -0.48 3.97 -39.88
CA CYS A 354 0.49 3.83 -40.97
C CYS A 354 -0.13 2.92 -42.03
N ARG A 355 0.03 3.30 -43.30
CA ARG A 355 -0.48 2.54 -44.46
C ARG A 355 0.09 1.14 -44.51
#